data_AF-A0A8W8JFR7-F1
#
_entry.id   AF-A0A8W8JFR7-F1
#
_cell.length_a   1.000
_cell.length_b   1.000
_cell.length_c   1.000
_cell.angle_alpha   90.00
_cell.angle_beta   90.00
_cell.angle_gamma   90.00
#
_symmetry.space_group_name_H-M   'P 1'
#
loop_
_entity.id
_entity.type
_entity.pdbx_description
1 polymer ?
#
loop_
_entity_poly.entity_id
_entity_poly.type
_entity_poly.pdbx_seq_one_letter_code
_entity_poly.pdbx_strand_id
1 'polypeptide(L)'
;VANLRTPRTPAQQDTVLQEAQNLMALSVVDTPLKGGLNTPLVESDFSGVTPKHAVAQTPNTVLGTPMHTPGGQGMTPRGMTPRMGVAGQTPLRTPARDKLNINQEEDFDAPINDKFYQKDMKEQLRQGLAGLPRPKNDYEIVVEDLGEDMDETNEGEQFIADQADLDEQSEAEQLAKRQKEMRLRSQSVQRDLPRPADVNNHILRVTGPGDPPINELQRAEELIKKEMLVMQHFDAVHTPTPGQLGMGPGKKNQKNVTSQAQHLSYLQQHPYDKFTEDDLEQAKELLKKEMGVVKVGMNHGDLSLESYSQVWEECYSQVLYLPSQNRYTRANLASKKDRIESLDKRLEANRNSMTKDAKQAAKLEKKLKILLGGYQSRSQGLVKQLNDLYEQIEQTFVEFKTFEDLRKHEIGAIPKRMESLTEDVQRQMEREKELQKKFGEMQYKKDVLIYDS
;
A
#
# COMPACT_ATOMS: atom_id res chain seq x y z
N VAL A 1 -0.17 -45.83 -39.36
CA VAL A 1 -0.76 -44.53 -38.96
C VAL A 1 -1.59 -44.76 -37.71
N ALA A 2 -1.04 -44.44 -36.54
CA ALA A 2 -1.76 -44.42 -35.26
C ALA A 2 -1.14 -43.29 -34.44
N ASN A 3 -1.88 -42.19 -34.25
CA ASN A 3 -1.46 -41.04 -33.48
C ASN A 3 -1.54 -41.37 -31.98
N LEU A 4 -0.40 -41.60 -31.33
CA LEU A 4 -0.29 -41.57 -29.87
C LEU A 4 -0.44 -40.11 -29.41
N ARG A 5 -1.64 -39.72 -28.98
CA ARG A 5 -1.86 -38.47 -28.26
C ARG A 5 -1.49 -38.68 -26.80
N THR A 6 -0.64 -37.81 -26.27
CA THR A 6 -0.42 -37.68 -24.82
C THR A 6 -1.72 -37.23 -24.13
N PRO A 7 -2.12 -37.85 -23.00
CA PRO A 7 -3.28 -37.39 -22.25
C PRO A 7 -2.96 -36.02 -21.64
N ARG A 8 -3.72 -34.98 -22.02
CA ARG A 8 -3.68 -33.67 -21.37
C ARG A 8 -4.43 -33.75 -20.04
N THR A 9 -3.81 -33.28 -18.97
CA THR A 9 -4.45 -33.04 -17.67
C THR A 9 -5.67 -32.14 -17.86
N PRO A 10 -6.85 -32.43 -17.27
CA PRO A 10 -7.97 -31.49 -17.30
C PRO A 10 -7.53 -30.19 -16.61
N ALA A 11 -7.87 -29.05 -17.21
CA ALA A 11 -7.62 -27.75 -16.61
C ALA A 11 -8.41 -27.66 -15.30
N GLN A 12 -7.70 -27.51 -14.16
CA GLN A 12 -8.36 -27.21 -12.90
C GLN A 12 -8.98 -25.81 -13.02
N GLN A 13 -10.30 -25.74 -12.83
CA GLN A 13 -11.02 -24.47 -12.79
C GLN A 13 -10.69 -23.77 -11.46
N ASP A 14 -10.46 -22.46 -11.51
CA ASP A 14 -10.10 -21.66 -10.34
C ASP A 14 -11.35 -21.41 -9.48
N THR A 15 -11.46 -22.12 -8.37
CA THR A 15 -12.64 -22.14 -7.50
C THR A 15 -12.92 -20.78 -6.86
N VAL A 16 -11.88 -19.99 -6.60
CA VAL A 16 -12.00 -18.65 -6.01
C VAL A 16 -12.61 -17.67 -7.01
N LEU A 17 -12.22 -17.76 -8.28
CA LEU A 17 -12.79 -16.92 -9.33
C LEU A 17 -14.28 -17.24 -9.55
N GLN A 18 -14.64 -18.52 -9.47
CA GLN A 18 -16.01 -18.99 -9.60
C GLN A 18 -16.91 -18.56 -8.43
N GLU A 19 -16.38 -18.58 -7.20
CA GLU A 19 -17.09 -18.05 -6.03
C GLU A 19 -17.29 -16.52 -6.13
N ALA A 20 -16.26 -15.79 -6.55
CA ALA A 20 -16.37 -14.35 -6.77
C ALA A 20 -17.44 -14.01 -7.83
N GLN A 21 -17.55 -14.84 -8.88
CA GLN A 21 -18.59 -14.70 -9.89
C GLN A 21 -19.99 -15.00 -9.33
N ASN A 22 -20.14 -16.02 -8.47
CA ASN A 22 -21.39 -16.31 -7.78
C ASN A 22 -21.80 -15.19 -6.81
N LEU A 23 -20.86 -14.63 -6.03
CA LEU A 23 -21.11 -13.49 -5.14
C LEU A 23 -21.53 -12.25 -5.92
N MET A 24 -20.85 -11.97 -7.03
CA MET A 24 -21.23 -10.86 -7.90
C MET A 24 -22.64 -11.07 -8.48
N ALA A 25 -22.96 -12.30 -8.91
CA ALA A 25 -24.29 -12.63 -9.39
C ALA A 25 -25.36 -12.44 -8.31
N LEU A 26 -25.11 -12.85 -7.06
CA LEU A 26 -26.04 -12.65 -5.94
C LEU A 26 -26.20 -11.19 -5.53
N SER A 27 -25.13 -10.39 -5.60
CA SER A 27 -25.17 -8.96 -5.23
C SER A 27 -26.01 -8.11 -6.17
N VAL A 28 -26.24 -8.59 -7.39
CA VAL A 28 -26.98 -7.87 -8.44
C VAL A 28 -28.46 -8.28 -8.47
N VAL A 29 -28.87 -9.33 -7.74
CA VAL A 29 -30.28 -9.77 -7.74
C VAL A 29 -31.09 -9.03 -6.67
N ASP A 30 -32.19 -8.41 -7.10
CA ASP A 30 -33.18 -7.76 -6.22
C ASP A 30 -33.85 -8.78 -5.27
N THR A 31 -34.31 -8.30 -4.11
CA THR A 31 -34.89 -9.13 -3.05
C THR A 31 -36.01 -10.08 -3.54
N PRO A 32 -36.09 -11.32 -3.03
CA PRO A 32 -37.01 -12.36 -3.51
C PRO A 32 -38.50 -12.00 -3.40
N LEU A 33 -38.85 -10.96 -2.64
CA LEU A 33 -40.23 -10.47 -2.50
C LEU A 33 -40.78 -9.80 -3.78
N LYS A 34 -39.90 -9.39 -4.71
CA LYS A 34 -40.29 -8.70 -5.95
C LYS A 34 -40.74 -9.66 -7.08
N GLY A 35 -40.63 -10.98 -6.86
CA GLY A 35 -41.06 -12.02 -7.80
C GLY A 35 -40.27 -12.02 -9.12
N GLY A 36 -39.20 -12.82 -9.19
CA GLY A 36 -38.38 -13.02 -10.38
C GLY A 36 -37.71 -14.40 -10.40
N LEU A 37 -37.20 -14.82 -11.56
CA LEU A 37 -36.46 -16.08 -11.71
C LEU A 37 -35.07 -15.96 -11.07
N ASN A 38 -34.75 -16.86 -10.13
CA ASN A 38 -33.43 -16.89 -9.47
C ASN A 38 -32.29 -17.12 -10.47
N THR A 39 -31.17 -16.43 -10.27
CA THR A 39 -29.96 -16.61 -11.08
C THR A 39 -29.36 -18.00 -10.84
N PRO A 40 -28.99 -18.75 -11.90
CA PRO A 40 -28.39 -20.08 -11.73
C PRO A 40 -26.97 -19.95 -11.17
N LEU A 41 -26.76 -20.46 -9.96
CA LEU A 41 -25.45 -20.50 -9.30
C LEU A 41 -24.73 -21.81 -9.63
N VAL A 42 -23.42 -21.74 -9.82
CA VAL A 42 -22.61 -22.94 -10.05
C VAL A 42 -22.11 -23.47 -8.70
N GLU A 43 -22.39 -24.74 -8.39
CA GLU A 43 -22.03 -25.36 -7.11
C GLU A 43 -20.50 -25.41 -6.92
N SER A 44 -20.00 -24.71 -5.89
CA SER A 44 -18.61 -24.79 -5.45
C SER A 44 -18.48 -25.69 -4.22
N ASP A 45 -17.28 -26.25 -4.01
CA ASP A 45 -16.97 -27.25 -2.97
C ASP A 45 -16.91 -26.69 -1.52
N PHE A 46 -17.61 -25.57 -1.27
CA PHE A 46 -17.57 -24.78 -0.04
C PHE A 46 -18.85 -24.96 0.80
N SER A 47 -19.35 -26.20 0.90
CA SER A 47 -20.55 -26.50 1.71
C SER A 47 -20.30 -26.52 3.23
N GLY A 48 -19.10 -26.18 3.69
CA GLY A 48 -18.71 -26.21 5.11
C GLY A 48 -17.47 -25.35 5.42
N VAL A 49 -17.16 -25.19 6.71
CA VAL A 49 -16.09 -24.31 7.25
C VAL A 49 -14.67 -24.72 6.81
N THR A 50 -14.50 -25.94 6.30
CA THR A 50 -13.23 -26.44 5.77
C THR A 50 -13.41 -26.96 4.34
N PRO A 51 -12.57 -26.56 3.36
CA PRO A 51 -12.65 -27.07 1.99
C PRO A 51 -12.47 -28.59 1.96
N LYS A 52 -13.27 -29.31 1.17
CA LYS A 52 -13.07 -30.75 0.95
C LYS A 52 -11.77 -30.98 0.17
N HIS A 53 -10.98 -31.96 0.59
CA HIS A 53 -9.67 -32.23 0.01
C HIS A 53 -9.83 -33.07 -1.27
N ALA A 54 -9.61 -32.47 -2.44
CA ALA A 54 -9.63 -33.18 -3.72
C ALA A 54 -8.29 -33.89 -3.96
N VAL A 55 -8.28 -35.22 -3.88
CA VAL A 55 -7.09 -36.04 -4.12
C VAL A 55 -6.82 -36.12 -5.63
N ALA A 56 -5.74 -35.47 -6.09
CA ALA A 56 -5.28 -35.58 -7.47
C ALA A 56 -4.65 -36.97 -7.70
N GLN A 57 -5.35 -37.85 -8.43
CA GLN A 57 -4.77 -39.13 -8.87
C GLN A 57 -3.77 -38.90 -10.02
N THR A 58 -2.50 -39.18 -9.79
CA THR A 58 -1.46 -39.25 -10.82
C THR A 58 -1.25 -40.71 -11.26
N PRO A 59 -1.26 -41.04 -12.57
CA PRO A 59 -0.92 -42.38 -13.04
C PRO A 59 0.61 -42.56 -13.05
N ASN A 60 1.07 -43.67 -12.47
CA ASN A 60 2.47 -44.04 -12.30
C ASN A 60 3.08 -44.55 -13.63
N THR A 61 4.23 -44.04 -14.07
CA THR A 61 4.97 -44.56 -15.25
C THR A 61 6.30 -45.17 -14.82
N VAL A 62 6.36 -46.50 -14.83
CA VAL A 62 7.58 -47.30 -14.69
C VAL A 62 8.25 -47.42 -16.06
N LEU A 63 9.51 -46.99 -16.24
CA LEU A 63 10.43 -47.58 -17.24
C LEU A 63 11.90 -47.10 -17.07
N GLY A 64 12.78 -48.05 -16.70
CA GLY A 64 14.08 -48.37 -17.32
C GLY A 64 15.25 -47.37 -17.27
N THR A 65 16.21 -47.62 -16.37
CA THR A 65 17.64 -47.25 -16.53
C THR A 65 18.30 -48.02 -17.68
N PRO A 66 19.40 -47.52 -18.29
CA PRO A 66 20.68 -48.20 -17.98
C PRO A 66 21.95 -47.33 -17.97
N MET A 67 22.81 -47.71 -17.03
CA MET A 67 24.25 -48.00 -17.16
C MET A 67 25.31 -46.87 -17.15
N HIS A 68 26.18 -47.05 -16.15
CA HIS A 68 27.48 -46.44 -15.84
C HIS A 68 28.60 -46.88 -16.80
N THR A 69 29.58 -46.00 -17.05
CA THR A 69 31.03 -46.29 -16.98
C THR A 69 31.86 -44.99 -16.76
N PRO A 70 33.10 -45.08 -16.26
CA PRO A 70 33.69 -44.05 -15.38
C PRO A 70 34.92 -43.31 -15.94
N GLY A 71 35.18 -42.11 -15.40
CA GLY A 71 36.52 -41.52 -15.28
C GLY A 71 36.89 -40.44 -16.31
N GLY A 72 37.52 -39.35 -15.82
CA GLY A 72 38.28 -38.42 -16.67
C GLY A 72 38.10 -36.95 -16.32
N GLN A 73 39.13 -36.37 -15.70
CA GLN A 73 39.28 -34.95 -15.39
C GLN A 73 39.24 -34.03 -16.63
N GLY A 74 38.69 -32.83 -16.43
CA GLY A 74 39.29 -31.60 -16.96
C GLY A 74 38.61 -30.94 -18.16
N MET A 75 38.47 -29.61 -18.03
CA MET A 75 38.28 -28.58 -19.08
C MET A 75 36.83 -28.23 -19.48
N THR A 76 36.43 -27.03 -19.04
CA THR A 76 35.43 -26.13 -19.64
C THR A 76 35.77 -25.82 -21.12
N PRO A 77 34.83 -25.50 -22.05
CA PRO A 77 34.14 -24.18 -22.03
C PRO A 77 32.74 -24.06 -22.70
N ARG A 78 32.00 -23.05 -22.22
CA ARG A 78 31.00 -22.19 -22.90
C ARG A 78 29.94 -22.79 -23.84
N GLY A 79 28.67 -22.60 -23.43
CA GLY A 79 27.71 -21.75 -24.15
C GLY A 79 26.58 -22.44 -24.93
N MET A 80 25.32 -22.22 -24.50
CA MET A 80 24.17 -21.84 -25.34
C MET A 80 22.90 -21.76 -24.46
N THR A 81 22.25 -20.61 -24.44
CA THR A 81 20.84 -20.44 -24.00
C THR A 81 19.89 -20.89 -25.13
N PRO A 82 18.62 -21.29 -24.86
CA PRO A 82 17.57 -20.26 -24.77
C PRO A 82 16.46 -20.54 -23.73
N ARG A 83 16.12 -19.49 -22.97
CA ARG A 83 14.77 -18.94 -22.79
C ARG A 83 13.63 -19.85 -22.26
N MET A 84 12.99 -19.31 -21.21
CA MET A 84 11.53 -19.25 -20.94
C MET A 84 11.06 -19.95 -19.66
N GLY A 85 10.69 -19.14 -18.67
CA GLY A 85 9.34 -19.22 -18.09
C GLY A 85 9.09 -20.10 -16.86
N VAL A 86 8.65 -19.40 -15.81
CA VAL A 86 7.58 -19.77 -14.87
C VAL A 86 7.97 -20.55 -13.59
N ALA A 87 7.67 -19.86 -12.50
CA ALA A 87 7.68 -20.27 -11.11
C ALA A 87 6.88 -21.54 -10.80
N GLY A 88 7.27 -22.24 -9.74
CA GLY A 88 6.44 -23.25 -9.10
C GLY A 88 7.20 -24.24 -8.21
N GLN A 89 8.16 -23.78 -7.40
CA GLN A 89 8.63 -24.61 -6.29
C GLN A 89 7.60 -24.57 -5.17
N THR A 90 7.28 -25.77 -4.71
CA THR A 90 6.44 -26.13 -3.57
C THR A 90 6.87 -25.40 -2.28
N PRO A 91 5.93 -25.00 -1.41
CA PRO A 91 6.30 -24.46 -0.11
C PRO A 91 6.82 -25.60 0.77
N LEU A 92 8.12 -25.57 1.08
CA LEU A 92 8.70 -26.32 2.17
C LEU A 92 7.99 -25.95 3.49
N ARG A 93 7.58 -27.00 4.21
CA ARG A 93 7.17 -27.01 5.62
C ARG A 93 8.07 -26.10 6.47
N THR A 94 7.45 -25.28 7.30
CA THR A 94 8.10 -24.53 8.39
C THR A 94 8.39 -25.47 9.58
N PRO A 95 9.58 -25.41 10.20
CA PRO A 95 9.86 -26.12 11.45
C PRO A 95 9.60 -25.17 12.62
N ALA A 96 8.39 -25.22 13.18
CA ALA A 96 8.08 -24.65 14.48
C ALA A 96 7.56 -25.80 15.36
N ARG A 97 8.50 -26.36 16.14
CA ARG A 97 8.31 -27.56 16.95
C ARG A 97 7.63 -27.18 18.28
N ASP A 98 6.55 -27.88 18.54
CA ASP A 98 5.69 -27.86 19.73
C ASP A 98 6.47 -28.20 21.01
N LYS A 99 6.19 -27.49 22.12
CA LYS A 99 6.75 -27.75 23.46
C LYS A 99 5.91 -28.73 24.29
N LEU A 100 4.88 -29.33 23.71
CA LEU A 100 4.15 -30.45 24.26
C LEU A 100 4.47 -31.66 23.40
N ASN A 101 5.15 -32.64 23.99
CA ASN A 101 5.78 -33.79 23.33
C ASN A 101 4.73 -34.80 22.78
N ILE A 102 3.78 -34.34 21.97
CA ILE A 102 2.59 -35.08 21.53
C ILE A 102 2.83 -35.81 20.19
N ASN A 103 3.87 -35.45 19.44
CA ASN A 103 4.35 -36.22 18.29
C ASN A 103 5.82 -36.59 18.49
N GLN A 104 6.08 -37.71 19.16
CA GLN A 104 7.37 -38.40 19.04
C GLN A 104 7.43 -39.00 17.64
N GLU A 105 8.35 -38.50 16.81
CA GLU A 105 8.67 -39.12 15.53
C GLU A 105 9.46 -40.41 15.81
N GLU A 106 8.77 -41.54 15.94
CA GLU A 106 9.37 -42.85 15.69
C GLU A 106 9.30 -43.12 14.18
N ASP A 107 10.47 -43.27 13.55
CA ASP A 107 10.62 -43.70 12.16
C ASP A 107 9.93 -45.05 11.96
N PHE A 108 8.73 -45.05 11.38
CA PHE A 108 8.01 -46.26 10.97
C PHE A 108 7.81 -46.31 9.46
N ASP A 109 8.77 -46.92 8.79
CA ASP A 109 8.57 -47.54 7.48
C ASP A 109 7.73 -48.82 7.64
N ALA A 110 6.39 -48.74 7.50
CA ALA A 110 5.52 -49.77 6.90
C ALA A 110 4.01 -49.50 7.14
N PRO A 111 3.15 -49.40 6.10
CA PRO A 111 1.75 -48.94 6.20
C PRO A 111 0.72 -50.02 6.61
N ILE A 112 1.14 -51.11 7.26
CA ILE A 112 0.24 -52.25 7.57
C ILE A 112 -0.09 -52.36 9.08
N ASN A 113 0.66 -51.70 9.98
CA ASN A 113 0.54 -51.95 11.43
C ASN A 113 -0.30 -50.93 12.23
N ASP A 114 -0.71 -49.79 11.65
CA ASP A 114 -1.43 -48.73 12.37
C ASP A 114 -2.85 -49.10 12.81
N LYS A 115 -3.53 -50.00 12.08
CA LYS A 115 -4.92 -50.38 12.38
C LYS A 115 -5.04 -51.22 13.65
N PHE A 116 -4.04 -52.04 13.96
CA PHE A 116 -4.03 -52.85 15.18
C PHE A 116 -3.72 -51.97 16.40
N TYR A 117 -2.77 -51.04 16.29
CA TYR A 117 -2.44 -50.12 17.37
C TYR A 117 -3.60 -49.20 17.75
N GLN A 118 -4.33 -48.66 16.77
CA GLN A 118 -5.53 -47.86 17.04
C GLN A 118 -6.67 -48.68 17.66
N LYS A 119 -6.75 -49.99 17.34
CA LYS A 119 -7.76 -50.88 17.92
C LYS A 119 -7.43 -51.19 19.38
N ASP A 120 -6.18 -51.48 19.68
CA ASP A 120 -5.71 -51.74 21.05
C ASP A 120 -5.86 -50.51 21.94
N MET A 121 -5.55 -49.30 21.43
CA MET A 121 -5.81 -48.04 22.15
C MET A 121 -7.29 -47.81 22.45
N LYS A 122 -8.18 -48.11 21.50
CA LYS A 122 -9.64 -48.01 21.73
C LYS A 122 -10.15 -49.04 22.73
N GLU A 123 -9.57 -50.24 22.73
CA GLU A 123 -9.94 -51.31 23.65
C GLU A 123 -9.47 -51.00 25.08
N GLN A 124 -8.28 -50.42 25.25
CA GLN A 124 -7.80 -49.88 26.53
C GLN A 124 -8.70 -48.76 27.06
N LEU A 125 -9.08 -47.79 26.22
CA LEU A 125 -10.01 -46.72 26.60
C LEU A 125 -11.39 -47.27 27.00
N ARG A 126 -11.89 -48.27 26.28
CA ARG A 126 -13.17 -48.90 26.59
C ARG A 126 -13.13 -49.68 27.91
N GLN A 127 -12.02 -50.36 28.23
CA GLN A 127 -11.84 -50.98 29.54
C GLN A 127 -11.77 -49.93 30.66
N GLY A 128 -11.06 -48.82 30.45
CA GLY A 128 -10.98 -47.71 31.40
C GLY A 128 -12.34 -47.07 31.70
N LEU A 129 -13.17 -46.87 30.66
CA LEU A 129 -14.52 -46.31 30.81
C LEU A 129 -15.54 -47.32 31.36
N ALA A 130 -15.34 -48.62 31.14
CA ALA A 130 -16.17 -49.66 31.73
C ALA A 130 -15.91 -49.87 33.23
N GLY A 131 -14.75 -49.43 33.73
CA GLY A 131 -14.41 -49.41 35.16
C GLY A 131 -15.06 -48.27 35.94
N LEU A 132 -15.74 -47.33 35.28
CA LEU A 132 -16.47 -46.27 35.96
C LEU A 132 -17.73 -46.86 36.64
N PRO A 133 -17.95 -46.58 37.93
CA PRO A 133 -19.15 -47.02 38.62
C PRO A 133 -20.39 -46.43 37.92
N ARG A 134 -21.40 -47.29 37.68
CA ARG A 134 -22.63 -46.86 37.00
C ARG A 134 -23.29 -45.72 37.79
N PRO A 135 -23.74 -44.65 37.12
CA PRO A 135 -24.37 -43.53 37.80
C PRO A 135 -25.64 -44.00 38.51
N LYS A 136 -25.68 -43.86 39.84
CA LYS A 136 -26.89 -44.06 40.64
C LYS A 136 -27.62 -42.72 40.72
N ASN A 137 -28.68 -42.57 39.93
CA ASN A 137 -29.65 -41.48 40.09
C ASN A 137 -30.79 -41.96 40.99
N ASP A 138 -30.54 -42.03 42.30
CA ASP A 138 -31.58 -42.19 43.31
C ASP A 138 -31.48 -40.98 44.25
N TYR A 139 -32.32 -39.97 44.03
CA TYR A 139 -32.50 -38.85 44.96
C TYR A 139 -33.79 -39.10 45.73
N GLU A 140 -33.67 -39.53 46.98
CA GLU A 140 -34.76 -39.49 47.95
C GLU A 140 -34.88 -38.05 48.44
N ILE A 141 -35.94 -37.34 48.02
CA ILE A 141 -36.24 -36.00 48.50
C ILE A 141 -36.74 -36.14 49.94
N VAL A 142 -35.82 -36.06 50.89
CA VAL A 142 -36.13 -35.82 52.29
C VAL A 142 -36.34 -34.32 52.44
N VAL A 143 -37.60 -33.91 52.55
CA VAL A 143 -37.93 -32.56 53.03
C VAL A 143 -37.75 -32.57 54.54
N GLU A 144 -36.61 -32.06 55.00
CA GLU A 144 -36.47 -31.64 56.40
C GLU A 144 -37.22 -30.32 56.56
N ASP A 145 -38.40 -30.41 57.16
CA ASP A 145 -39.07 -29.28 57.79
C ASP A 145 -38.42 -29.06 59.15
N LEU A 146 -38.36 -27.79 59.59
CA LEU A 146 -37.89 -27.25 60.88
C LEU A 146 -36.46 -26.69 60.95
N GLY A 147 -36.40 -25.36 61.15
CA GLY A 147 -35.30 -24.73 61.86
C GLY A 147 -35.08 -23.27 61.49
N GLU A 148 -35.85 -22.37 62.13
CA GLU A 148 -35.56 -20.94 62.18
C GLU A 148 -34.15 -20.67 62.74
N ASP A 149 -33.61 -19.51 62.32
CA ASP A 149 -32.42 -18.81 62.84
C ASP A 149 -31.03 -19.27 62.35
N MET A 150 -30.59 -18.73 61.21
CA MET A 150 -29.19 -18.36 60.98
C MET A 150 -29.11 -17.15 60.04
N ASP A 151 -28.40 -16.13 60.48
CA ASP A 151 -28.16 -14.83 59.86
C ASP A 151 -28.03 -14.83 58.33
N GLU A 152 -28.70 -13.86 57.68
CA GLU A 152 -28.32 -13.37 56.34
C GLU A 152 -26.91 -12.75 56.41
N THR A 153 -25.89 -13.59 56.48
CA THR A 153 -24.58 -13.22 55.96
C THR A 153 -24.75 -13.11 54.46
N ASN A 154 -24.92 -11.87 54.02
CA ASN A 154 -24.71 -11.43 52.65
C ASN A 154 -23.24 -11.72 52.29
N GLU A 155 -22.91 -12.99 52.06
CA GLU A 155 -21.72 -13.40 51.33
C GLU A 155 -21.96 -12.87 49.92
N GLY A 156 -21.55 -11.61 49.71
CA GLY A 156 -21.65 -10.96 48.42
C GLY A 156 -21.14 -11.92 47.38
N GLU A 157 -21.99 -12.20 46.39
CA GLU A 157 -21.64 -13.00 45.21
C GLU A 157 -20.23 -12.61 44.82
N GLN A 158 -19.26 -13.49 45.09
CA GLN A 158 -17.92 -13.33 44.55
C GLN A 158 -18.14 -13.42 43.06
N PHE A 159 -18.22 -12.26 42.41
CA PHE A 159 -18.33 -12.14 40.97
C PHE A 159 -17.07 -12.81 40.43
N ILE A 160 -17.18 -14.08 40.08
CA ILE A 160 -16.10 -14.83 39.45
C ILE A 160 -15.90 -14.12 38.13
N ALA A 161 -14.85 -13.30 38.07
CA ALA A 161 -14.52 -12.52 36.89
C ALA A 161 -14.50 -13.45 35.68
N ASP A 162 -15.20 -13.07 34.62
CA ASP A 162 -15.26 -13.89 33.42
C ASP A 162 -13.84 -14.05 32.87
N GLN A 163 -13.57 -15.16 32.16
CA GLN A 163 -12.23 -15.42 31.59
C GLN A 163 -11.73 -14.23 30.74
N ALA A 164 -12.64 -13.49 30.10
CA ALA A 164 -12.35 -12.28 29.36
C ALA A 164 -11.81 -11.13 30.23
N ASP A 165 -12.32 -10.96 31.46
CA ASP A 165 -11.89 -9.92 32.40
C ASP A 165 -10.49 -10.22 32.96
N LEU A 166 -10.19 -11.50 33.21
CA LEU A 166 -8.86 -11.95 33.64
C LEU A 166 -7.83 -11.77 32.51
N ASP A 167 -8.23 -12.10 31.28
CA ASP A 167 -7.40 -11.91 30.10
C ASP A 167 -7.12 -10.40 29.89
N GLU A 168 -8.14 -9.53 29.98
CA GLU A 168 -8.00 -8.08 29.86
C GLU A 168 -7.09 -7.49 30.95
N GLN A 169 -7.23 -7.93 32.21
CA GLN A 169 -6.34 -7.51 33.29
C GLN A 169 -4.89 -7.96 33.05
N SER A 170 -4.70 -9.19 32.57
CA SER A 170 -3.36 -9.71 32.25
C SER A 170 -2.72 -8.94 31.09
N GLU A 171 -3.51 -8.60 30.07
CA GLU A 171 -3.07 -7.78 28.94
C GLU A 171 -2.74 -6.36 29.39
N ALA A 172 -3.59 -5.75 30.22
CA ALA A 172 -3.36 -4.44 30.79
C ALA A 172 -2.08 -4.40 31.65
N GLU A 173 -1.82 -5.43 32.46
CA GLU A 173 -0.59 -5.54 33.25
C GLU A 173 0.64 -5.70 32.36
N GLN A 174 0.56 -6.54 31.32
CA GLN A 174 1.64 -6.71 30.34
C GLN A 174 1.91 -5.43 29.55
N LEU A 175 0.88 -4.71 29.15
CA LEU A 175 0.99 -3.41 28.48
C LEU A 175 1.61 -2.37 29.42
N ALA A 176 1.19 -2.32 30.69
CA ALA A 176 1.77 -1.43 31.68
C ALA A 176 3.25 -1.73 31.94
N LYS A 177 3.64 -3.01 32.04
CA LYS A 177 5.06 -3.44 32.14
C LYS A 177 5.84 -3.00 30.90
N ARG A 178 5.31 -3.23 29.70
CA ARG A 178 5.94 -2.81 28.44
C ARG A 178 6.11 -1.29 28.36
N GLN A 179 5.11 -0.52 28.80
CA GLN A 179 5.19 0.95 28.83
C GLN A 179 6.27 1.44 29.81
N LYS A 180 6.35 0.84 31.01
CA LYS A 180 7.41 1.14 31.98
C LYS A 180 8.80 0.82 31.42
N GLU A 181 8.95 -0.35 30.79
CA GLU A 181 10.21 -0.72 30.12
C GLU A 181 10.56 0.26 28.99
N MET A 182 9.58 0.67 28.18
CA MET A 182 9.77 1.66 27.11
C MET A 182 10.22 3.03 27.64
N ARG A 183 9.69 3.48 28.79
CA ARG A 183 10.13 4.73 29.45
C ARG A 183 11.58 4.69 29.93
N LEU A 184 12.10 3.50 30.24
CA LEU A 184 13.51 3.30 30.62
C LEU A 184 14.44 3.11 29.41
N ARG A 185 13.89 2.92 28.19
CA ARG A 185 14.71 2.82 26.97
C ARG A 185 15.31 4.17 26.56
N SER A 186 16.22 4.13 25.59
CA SER A 186 16.79 5.33 24.99
C SER A 186 15.71 6.25 24.39
N GLN A 187 15.95 7.57 24.43
CA GLN A 187 15.02 8.54 23.82
C GLN A 187 14.81 8.31 22.32
N SER A 188 15.84 7.79 21.64
CA SER A 188 15.78 7.42 20.22
C SER A 188 14.78 6.31 19.95
N VAL A 189 14.63 5.35 20.86
CA VAL A 189 13.61 4.29 20.80
C VAL A 189 12.24 4.83 21.18
N GLN A 190 12.15 5.62 22.25
CA GLN A 190 10.87 6.21 22.70
C GLN A 190 10.21 7.11 21.65
N ARG A 191 11.02 7.89 20.92
CA ARG A 191 10.56 8.84 19.89
C ARG A 191 10.53 8.25 18.48
N ASP A 192 10.84 6.95 18.36
CA ASP A 192 11.00 6.23 17.10
C ASP A 192 11.83 7.00 16.05
N LEU A 193 12.95 7.56 16.49
CA LEU A 193 13.85 8.29 15.60
C LEU A 193 14.64 7.32 14.71
N PRO A 194 15.08 7.75 13.51
CA PRO A 194 15.91 6.93 12.63
C PRO A 194 17.20 6.48 13.33
N ARG A 195 17.36 5.16 13.49
CA ARG A 195 18.58 4.53 14.04
C ARG A 195 19.43 3.92 12.92
N PRO A 196 20.77 3.87 13.08
CA PRO A 196 21.65 3.36 12.06
C PRO A 196 21.41 1.86 11.80
N ALA A 197 21.40 1.47 10.53
CA ALA A 197 21.21 0.07 10.13
C ALA A 197 22.39 -0.83 10.50
N ASP A 198 23.59 -0.25 10.62
CA ASP A 198 24.82 -0.91 11.04
C ASP A 198 25.51 -0.04 12.10
N VAL A 199 25.99 -0.66 13.17
CA VAL A 199 26.55 0.05 14.33
C VAL A 199 28.05 0.24 14.10
N ASN A 200 28.49 1.51 14.05
CA ASN A 200 29.86 1.84 13.70
C ASN A 200 30.81 1.76 14.90
N ASN A 201 31.55 0.66 15.01
CA ASN A 201 32.58 0.46 16.04
C ASN A 201 33.84 1.34 15.85
N HIS A 202 34.04 1.98 14.69
CA HIS A 202 35.24 2.79 14.38
C HIS A 202 35.19 4.22 14.97
N ILE A 203 34.19 4.50 15.83
CA ILE A 203 34.08 5.76 16.57
C ILE A 203 35.07 5.78 17.75
N LEU A 204 35.40 4.61 18.29
CA LEU A 204 36.39 4.47 19.34
C LEU A 204 37.80 4.70 18.79
N ARG A 205 38.65 5.39 19.56
CA ARG A 205 40.08 5.48 19.22
C ARG A 205 40.71 4.10 19.38
N VAL A 206 41.48 3.70 18.37
CA VAL A 206 42.37 2.53 18.48
C VAL A 206 43.60 3.00 19.27
N THR A 207 43.63 2.74 20.57
CA THR A 207 44.78 3.07 21.42
C THR A 207 45.87 2.02 21.21
N GLY A 208 46.97 2.41 20.57
CA GLY A 208 48.16 1.57 20.42
C GLY A 208 49.12 1.72 21.61
N PRO A 209 50.07 0.78 21.81
CA PRO A 209 51.08 0.83 22.88
C PRO A 209 52.06 2.04 22.85
N GLY A 210 51.88 3.00 21.93
CA GLY A 210 52.76 4.15 21.73
C GLY A 210 52.03 5.49 21.55
N ASP A 211 50.73 5.55 21.83
CA ASP A 211 49.97 6.80 21.74
C ASP A 211 50.22 7.71 22.98
N PRO A 212 50.21 9.05 22.81
CA PRO A 212 50.35 9.98 23.92
C PRO A 212 49.30 9.75 25.02
N PRO A 213 49.65 9.97 26.31
CA PRO A 213 48.70 9.83 27.40
C PRO A 213 47.51 10.77 27.19
N ILE A 214 46.31 10.18 27.30
CA ILE A 214 45.03 10.83 27.01
C ILE A 214 44.69 11.85 28.10
N ASN A 215 44.25 13.04 27.70
CA ASN A 215 43.73 14.06 28.63
C ASN A 215 42.48 13.56 29.36
N GLU A 216 42.20 14.03 30.58
CA GLU A 216 41.01 13.65 31.35
C GLU A 216 39.71 13.91 30.59
N LEU A 217 39.62 15.04 29.88
CA LEU A 217 38.48 15.35 28.99
C LEU A 217 38.32 14.34 27.86
N GLN A 218 39.42 13.95 27.21
CA GLN A 218 39.39 12.95 26.14
C GLN A 218 39.05 11.55 26.68
N ARG A 219 39.47 11.23 27.91
CA ARG A 219 39.09 9.98 28.58
C ARG A 219 37.59 9.95 28.86
N ALA A 220 37.01 11.06 29.34
CA ALA A 220 35.57 11.20 29.52
C ALA A 220 34.81 11.04 28.19
N GLU A 221 35.29 11.66 27.10
CA GLU A 221 34.71 11.49 25.77
C GLU A 221 34.71 10.02 25.30
N GLU A 222 35.81 9.29 25.49
CA GLU A 222 35.88 7.87 25.12
C GLU A 222 34.95 6.99 25.98
N LEU A 223 34.73 7.32 27.26
CA LEU A 223 33.75 6.63 28.11
C LEU A 223 32.32 6.86 27.58
N ILE A 224 31.97 8.10 27.23
CA ILE A 224 30.66 8.43 26.65
C ILE A 224 30.44 7.66 25.33
N LYS A 225 31.47 7.57 24.47
CA LYS A 225 31.37 6.81 23.21
C LYS A 225 31.16 5.32 23.43
N LYS A 226 31.83 4.73 24.44
CA LYS A 226 31.65 3.32 24.80
C LYS A 226 30.22 3.07 25.26
N GLU A 227 29.70 3.90 26.17
CA GLU A 227 28.33 3.79 26.65
C GLU A 227 27.32 3.93 25.51
N MET A 228 27.50 4.92 24.62
CA MET A 228 26.68 5.10 23.43
C MET A 228 26.67 3.84 22.54
N LEU A 229 27.82 3.18 22.39
CA LEU A 229 27.93 1.95 21.60
C LEU A 229 27.16 0.81 22.26
N VAL A 230 27.33 0.60 23.57
CA VAL A 230 26.56 -0.38 24.35
C VAL A 230 25.06 -0.15 24.21
N MET A 231 24.59 1.10 24.33
CA MET A 231 23.19 1.47 24.12
C MET A 231 22.70 1.11 22.70
N GLN A 232 23.48 1.41 21.66
CA GLN A 232 23.10 1.09 20.27
C GLN A 232 23.03 -0.42 20.02
N HIS A 233 23.96 -1.18 20.59
CA HIS A 233 23.96 -2.64 20.52
C HIS A 233 22.75 -3.24 21.27
N PHE A 234 22.42 -2.70 22.45
CA PHE A 234 21.24 -3.10 23.23
C PHE A 234 19.93 -2.80 22.49
N ASP A 235 19.80 -1.60 21.92
CA ASP A 235 18.64 -1.19 21.14
C ASP A 235 18.49 -2.03 19.85
N ALA A 236 19.59 -2.40 19.19
CA ALA A 236 19.59 -3.26 18.00
C ALA A 236 19.16 -4.71 18.31
N VAL A 237 19.39 -5.21 19.53
CA VAL A 237 18.97 -6.56 19.94
C VAL A 237 17.51 -6.60 20.36
N HIS A 238 17.08 -5.62 21.17
CA HIS A 238 15.75 -5.64 21.80
C HIS A 238 14.68 -4.88 21.01
N THR A 239 15.08 -3.85 20.25
CA THR A 239 14.16 -2.98 19.47
C THR A 239 14.74 -2.69 18.08
N PRO A 240 14.97 -3.74 17.26
CA PRO A 240 15.60 -3.57 15.96
C PRO A 240 14.70 -2.77 15.00
N THR A 241 15.28 -1.85 14.26
CA THR A 241 14.57 -1.12 13.20
C THR A 241 14.34 -2.00 11.97
N PRO A 242 13.37 -1.66 11.09
CA PRO A 242 13.19 -2.35 9.81
C PRO A 242 14.46 -2.41 8.96
N GLY A 243 15.33 -1.39 9.07
CA GLY A 243 16.64 -1.37 8.41
C GLY A 243 17.63 -2.40 8.97
N GLN A 244 17.64 -2.59 10.30
CA GLN A 244 18.46 -3.59 11.00
C GLN A 244 17.93 -5.02 10.79
N LEU A 245 16.60 -5.18 10.68
CA LEU A 245 15.94 -6.43 10.29
C LEU A 245 16.08 -6.75 8.80
N GLY A 246 16.80 -5.94 8.02
CA GLY A 246 16.98 -6.17 6.59
C GLY A 246 15.71 -6.00 5.75
N MET A 247 14.62 -5.48 6.34
CA MET A 247 13.34 -5.18 5.68
C MET A 247 13.34 -3.84 4.93
N GLY A 248 14.53 -3.30 4.63
CA GLY A 248 14.68 -2.08 3.86
C GLY A 248 14.36 -2.28 2.37
N PRO A 249 13.91 -1.23 1.65
CA PRO A 249 13.58 -1.32 0.23
C PRO A 249 14.79 -1.78 -0.60
N GLY A 250 14.75 -3.03 -1.06
CA GLY A 250 15.73 -3.60 -1.99
C GLY A 250 16.78 -4.56 -1.41
N LYS A 251 16.73 -4.92 -0.11
CA LYS A 251 17.61 -5.96 0.47
C LYS A 251 16.79 -7.22 0.80
N LYS A 252 17.20 -8.38 0.28
CA LYS A 252 16.60 -9.69 0.59
C LYS A 252 17.34 -10.32 1.78
N ASN A 253 16.61 -10.58 2.86
CA ASN A 253 16.74 -11.53 4.00
C ASN A 253 18.03 -12.35 4.33
N GLN A 254 19.19 -12.17 3.70
CA GLN A 254 20.33 -13.07 3.89
C GLN A 254 21.39 -12.63 4.92
N LYS A 255 21.31 -11.44 5.52
CA LYS A 255 22.36 -10.95 6.47
C LYS A 255 21.92 -10.84 7.94
N ASN A 256 20.72 -11.32 8.30
CA ASN A 256 20.11 -10.99 9.59
C ASN A 256 20.66 -11.78 10.79
N VAL A 257 21.05 -13.05 10.61
CA VAL A 257 21.52 -13.90 11.71
C VAL A 257 22.91 -13.48 12.21
N THR A 258 23.78 -13.02 11.30
CA THR A 258 25.14 -12.59 11.64
C THR A 258 25.17 -11.27 12.42
N SER A 259 24.24 -10.35 12.16
CA SER A 259 24.18 -9.04 12.83
C SER A 259 23.79 -9.19 14.30
N GLN A 260 22.77 -10.00 14.61
CA GLN A 260 22.29 -10.15 15.99
C GLN A 260 23.31 -10.86 16.90
N ALA A 261 23.99 -11.89 16.39
CA ALA A 261 25.06 -12.58 17.12
C ALA A 261 26.23 -11.64 17.45
N GLN A 262 26.58 -10.74 16.53
CA GLN A 262 27.61 -9.71 16.77
C GLN A 262 27.20 -8.75 17.88
N HIS A 263 25.94 -8.29 17.90
CA HIS A 263 25.48 -7.40 18.96
C HIS A 263 25.43 -8.08 20.32
N LEU A 264 25.01 -9.34 20.39
CA LEU A 264 25.01 -10.13 21.62
C LEU A 264 26.43 -10.39 22.15
N SER A 265 27.38 -10.71 21.28
CA SER A 265 28.79 -10.89 21.65
C SER A 265 29.40 -9.61 22.24
N TYR A 266 29.08 -8.46 21.66
CA TYR A 266 29.52 -7.16 22.20
C TYR A 266 28.92 -6.88 23.58
N LEU A 267 27.62 -7.15 23.78
CA LEU A 267 26.95 -6.97 25.07
C LEU A 267 27.44 -7.95 26.15
N GLN A 268 27.94 -9.12 25.76
CA GLN A 268 28.58 -10.05 26.70
C GLN A 268 29.91 -9.50 27.25
N GLN A 269 30.67 -8.78 26.41
CA GLN A 269 31.92 -8.13 26.82
C GLN A 269 31.66 -6.79 27.53
N HIS A 270 30.57 -6.11 27.18
CA HIS A 270 30.16 -4.82 27.73
C HIS A 270 28.68 -4.86 28.14
N PRO A 271 28.38 -5.30 29.38
CA PRO A 271 27.01 -5.37 29.87
C PRO A 271 26.32 -4.01 29.85
N TYR A 272 25.02 -4.03 29.56
CA TYR A 272 24.18 -2.83 29.64
C TYR A 272 23.69 -2.63 31.08
N ASP A 273 24.05 -1.50 31.67
CA ASP A 273 23.63 -1.12 33.02
C ASP A 273 22.20 -0.57 33.01
N LYS A 274 21.35 -1.11 33.90
CA LYS A 274 19.95 -0.67 34.04
C LYS A 274 19.84 0.30 35.20
N PHE A 275 19.24 1.46 34.95
CA PHE A 275 19.00 2.50 35.96
C PHE A 275 17.52 2.58 36.32
N THR A 276 17.23 3.07 37.52
CA THR A 276 15.85 3.32 37.95
C THR A 276 15.33 4.63 37.35
N GLU A 277 14.00 4.81 37.35
CA GLU A 277 13.40 6.05 36.82
C GLU A 277 13.82 7.28 37.65
N ASP A 278 13.93 7.12 38.97
CA ASP A 278 14.37 8.17 39.89
C ASP A 278 15.82 8.59 39.62
N ASP A 279 16.72 7.64 39.35
CA ASP A 279 18.12 7.94 38.99
C ASP A 279 18.21 8.73 37.68
N LEU A 280 17.39 8.36 36.68
CA LEU A 280 17.35 9.06 35.39
C LEU A 280 16.77 10.47 35.52
N GLU A 281 15.81 10.68 36.42
CA GLU A 281 15.25 12.00 36.69
C GLU A 281 16.26 12.91 37.40
N GLN A 282 16.95 12.40 38.43
CA GLN A 282 18.03 13.11 39.11
C GLN A 282 19.17 13.47 38.14
N ALA A 283 19.58 12.53 37.27
CA ALA A 283 20.60 12.78 36.26
C ALA A 283 20.18 13.87 35.26
N LYS A 284 18.90 13.88 34.83
CA LYS A 284 18.37 14.95 33.96
C LYS A 284 18.38 16.31 34.66
N GLU A 285 18.07 16.35 35.96
CA GLU A 285 18.12 17.59 36.73
C GLU A 285 19.55 18.14 36.85
N LEU A 286 20.52 17.26 37.13
CA LEU A 286 21.94 17.63 37.16
C LEU A 286 22.42 18.15 35.80
N LEU A 287 22.11 17.45 34.71
CA LEU A 287 22.42 17.91 33.35
C LEU A 287 21.78 19.26 33.05
N LYS A 288 20.54 19.50 33.47
CA LYS A 288 19.86 20.79 33.27
C LYS A 288 20.56 21.93 34.01
N LYS A 289 21.06 21.68 35.23
CA LYS A 289 21.87 22.65 36.00
C LYS A 289 23.18 22.95 35.29
N GLU A 290 23.91 21.92 34.85
CA GLU A 290 25.17 22.07 34.12
C GLU A 290 24.99 22.79 32.78
N MET A 291 23.95 22.45 32.02
CA MET A 291 23.60 23.15 30.77
C MET A 291 23.40 24.64 31.00
N GLY A 292 22.77 25.04 32.13
CA GLY A 292 22.64 26.43 32.51
C GLY A 292 23.98 27.12 32.76
N VAL A 293 24.90 26.45 33.46
CA VAL A 293 26.26 26.96 33.71
C VAL A 293 27.03 27.13 32.40
N VAL A 294 26.98 26.13 31.52
CA VAL A 294 27.65 26.19 30.20
C VAL A 294 27.06 27.30 29.33
N LYS A 295 25.72 27.45 29.33
CA LYS A 295 25.03 28.49 28.58
C LYS A 295 25.51 29.89 28.96
N VAL A 296 25.63 30.15 30.27
CA VAL A 296 26.17 31.42 30.79
C VAL A 296 27.67 31.54 30.52
N GLY A 297 28.46 30.50 30.81
CA GLY A 297 29.93 30.53 30.69
C GLY A 297 30.45 30.67 29.26
N MET A 298 29.74 30.12 28.28
CA MET A 298 30.06 30.25 26.86
C MET A 298 29.31 31.40 26.17
N ASN A 299 28.54 32.19 26.94
CA ASN A 299 27.71 33.29 26.45
C ASN A 299 26.77 32.89 25.30
N HIS A 300 26.25 31.67 25.36
CA HIS A 300 25.21 31.21 24.44
C HIS A 300 23.88 31.82 24.90
N GLY A 301 23.41 32.86 24.23
CA GLY A 301 22.05 33.38 24.43
C GLY A 301 20.98 32.34 24.09
N ASP A 302 19.71 32.77 24.05
CA ASP A 302 18.66 31.95 23.42
C ASP A 302 18.90 31.92 21.91
N LEU A 303 19.45 30.80 21.43
CA LEU A 303 19.68 30.60 20.01
C LEU A 303 18.32 30.38 19.34
N SER A 304 17.94 31.31 18.45
CA SER A 304 16.72 31.14 17.65
C SER A 304 16.83 29.87 16.79
N LEU A 305 15.68 29.24 16.51
CA LEU A 305 15.63 28.08 15.64
C LEU A 305 16.23 28.38 14.26
N GLU A 306 16.08 29.60 13.77
CA GLU A 306 16.62 30.04 12.47
C GLU A 306 18.15 30.10 12.47
N SER A 307 18.75 30.68 13.51
CA SER A 307 20.21 30.66 13.68
C SER A 307 20.77 29.24 13.84
N TYR A 308 20.02 28.34 14.50
CA TYR A 308 20.41 26.93 14.60
C TYR A 308 20.35 26.23 13.23
N SER A 309 19.25 26.40 12.48
CA SER A 309 19.08 25.82 11.15
C SER A 309 20.18 26.27 10.18
N GLN A 310 20.54 27.56 10.20
CA GLN A 310 21.61 28.07 9.36
C GLN A 310 22.96 27.39 9.68
N VAL A 311 23.36 27.37 10.96
CA VAL A 311 24.62 26.74 11.38
C VAL A 311 24.60 25.23 11.08
N TRP A 312 23.46 24.58 11.27
CA TRP A 312 23.27 23.16 10.95
C TRP A 312 23.46 22.89 9.45
N GLU A 313 22.82 23.68 8.58
CA GLU A 313 22.95 23.55 7.13
C GLU A 313 24.39 23.80 6.66
N GLU A 314 25.05 24.82 7.20
CA GLU A 314 26.46 25.10 6.91
C GLU A 314 27.36 23.93 7.35
N CYS A 315 27.18 23.42 8.57
CA CYS A 315 27.93 22.26 9.07
C CYS A 315 27.67 21.00 8.23
N TYR A 316 26.41 20.75 7.88
CA TYR A 316 26.01 19.59 7.09
C TYR A 316 26.52 19.67 5.65
N SER A 317 26.55 20.87 5.05
CA SER A 317 27.11 21.10 3.71
C SER A 317 28.60 20.74 3.62
N GLN A 318 29.31 20.86 4.74
CA GLN A 318 30.72 20.50 4.84
C GLN A 318 30.93 19.00 5.05
N VAL A 319 29.89 18.20 5.33
CA VAL A 319 30.03 16.76 5.49
C VAL A 319 30.17 16.09 4.12
N LEU A 320 31.30 15.43 3.91
CA LEU A 320 31.66 14.78 2.67
C LEU A 320 31.92 13.29 2.92
N TYR A 321 31.30 12.43 2.11
CA TYR A 321 31.55 10.99 2.18
C TYR A 321 32.75 10.60 1.30
N LEU A 322 33.80 10.02 1.87
CA LEU A 322 34.90 9.43 1.12
C LEU A 322 34.58 7.98 0.73
N PRO A 323 34.44 7.67 -0.57
CA PRO A 323 34.17 6.30 -1.01
C PRO A 323 35.34 5.34 -0.75
N SER A 324 36.58 5.83 -0.87
CA SER A 324 37.80 5.04 -0.67
C SER A 324 37.97 4.54 0.76
N GLN A 325 37.53 5.31 1.74
CA GLN A 325 37.65 5.01 3.17
C GLN A 325 36.33 4.59 3.83
N ASN A 326 35.22 4.58 3.06
CA ASN A 326 33.87 4.31 3.55
C ASN A 326 33.52 5.14 4.80
N ARG A 327 33.94 6.42 4.82
CA ARG A 327 33.88 7.31 6.00
C ARG A 327 33.43 8.72 5.61
N TYR A 328 32.66 9.36 6.49
CA TYR A 328 32.35 10.77 6.39
C TYR A 328 33.44 11.62 7.05
N THR A 329 33.87 12.68 6.37
CA THR A 329 34.81 13.68 6.90
C THR A 329 34.34 15.08 6.55
N ARG A 330 35.03 16.12 7.06
CA ARG A 330 34.76 17.50 6.67
C ARG A 330 35.46 17.79 5.34
N ALA A 331 34.77 18.50 4.45
CA ALA A 331 35.27 18.88 3.14
C ALA A 331 36.64 19.57 3.21
N ASN A 332 36.88 20.39 4.24
CA ASN A 332 38.14 21.10 4.46
C ASN A 332 39.35 20.18 4.71
N LEU A 333 39.12 19.00 5.30
CA LEU A 333 40.16 18.01 5.59
C LEU A 333 40.43 17.06 4.40
N ALA A 334 39.51 17.00 3.44
CA ALA A 334 39.60 16.12 2.29
C ALA A 334 40.47 16.74 1.18
N SER A 335 41.30 15.91 0.54
CA SER A 335 42.12 16.31 -0.61
C SER A 335 41.24 16.65 -1.82
N LYS A 336 41.76 17.42 -2.79
CA LYS A 336 41.03 17.73 -4.03
C LYS A 336 40.58 16.47 -4.77
N LYS A 337 41.42 15.42 -4.76
CA LYS A 337 41.13 14.12 -5.38
C LYS A 337 39.94 13.43 -4.70
N ASP A 338 39.96 13.36 -3.37
CA ASP A 338 38.89 12.75 -2.59
C ASP A 338 37.55 13.48 -2.74
N ARG A 339 37.59 14.81 -2.89
CA ARG A 339 36.40 15.63 -3.18
C ARG A 339 35.79 15.27 -4.54
N ILE A 340 36.61 15.06 -5.57
CA ILE A 340 36.14 14.65 -6.89
C ILE A 340 35.49 13.27 -6.81
N GLU A 341 36.18 12.29 -6.20
CA GLU A 341 35.65 10.92 -6.05
C GLU A 341 34.33 10.88 -5.29
N SER A 342 34.19 11.70 -4.23
CA SER A 342 32.94 11.83 -3.47
C SER A 342 31.81 12.41 -4.32
N LEU A 343 32.09 13.49 -5.06
CA LEU A 343 31.11 14.14 -5.94
C LEU A 343 30.68 13.21 -7.07
N ASP A 344 31.61 12.47 -7.68
CA ASP A 344 31.32 11.45 -8.67
C ASP A 344 30.39 10.38 -8.10
N LYS A 345 30.66 9.91 -6.86
CA LYS A 345 29.79 8.92 -6.22
C LYS A 345 28.39 9.46 -5.94
N ARG A 346 28.29 10.72 -5.50
CA ARG A 346 27.00 11.39 -5.29
C ARG A 346 26.24 11.56 -6.61
N LEU A 347 26.94 11.90 -7.69
CA LEU A 347 26.39 12.01 -9.03
C LEU A 347 25.84 10.65 -9.51
N GLU A 348 26.60 9.57 -9.35
CA GLU A 348 26.13 8.21 -9.65
C GLU A 348 24.88 7.83 -8.84
N ALA A 349 24.87 8.11 -7.54
CA ALA A 349 23.71 7.85 -6.68
C ALA A 349 22.48 8.61 -7.16
N ASN A 350 22.64 9.89 -7.52
CA ASN A 350 21.57 10.72 -8.07
C ASN A 350 21.09 10.21 -9.43
N ARG A 351 22.00 9.80 -10.34
CA ARG A 351 21.62 9.17 -11.62
C ARG A 351 20.80 7.90 -11.40
N ASN A 352 21.18 7.09 -10.41
CA ASN A 352 20.44 5.88 -10.06
C ASN A 352 19.05 6.19 -9.48
N SER A 353 18.92 7.20 -8.62
CA SER A 353 17.61 7.65 -8.12
C SER A 353 16.75 8.16 -9.27
N MET A 354 17.28 9.10 -10.07
CA MET A 354 16.61 9.65 -11.24
C MET A 354 16.12 8.55 -12.20
N THR A 355 16.93 7.51 -12.44
CA THR A 355 16.53 6.37 -13.28
C THR A 355 15.38 5.57 -12.67
N LYS A 356 15.37 5.36 -11.34
CA LYS A 356 14.27 4.67 -10.64
C LYS A 356 13.01 5.51 -10.67
N ASP A 357 13.12 6.78 -10.36
CA ASP A 357 12.01 7.73 -10.28
C ASP A 357 11.41 7.94 -11.67
N ALA A 358 12.22 8.11 -12.71
CA ALA A 358 11.77 8.18 -14.10
C ALA A 358 11.03 6.90 -14.54
N LYS A 359 11.50 5.71 -14.12
CA LYS A 359 10.78 4.45 -14.39
C LYS A 359 9.45 4.36 -13.66
N GLN A 360 9.36 4.86 -12.42
CA GLN A 360 8.12 4.91 -11.66
C GLN A 360 7.14 5.93 -12.26
N ALA A 361 7.62 7.14 -12.56
CA ALA A 361 6.86 8.18 -13.24
C ALA A 361 6.31 7.68 -14.59
N ALA A 362 7.14 7.08 -15.44
CA ALA A 362 6.69 6.52 -16.72
C ALA A 362 5.63 5.42 -16.57
N LYS A 363 5.67 4.62 -15.49
CA LYS A 363 4.62 3.63 -15.19
C LYS A 363 3.32 4.32 -14.74
N LEU A 364 3.42 5.31 -13.87
CA LEU A 364 2.29 6.10 -13.41
C LEU A 364 1.65 6.87 -14.56
N GLU A 365 2.43 7.54 -15.40
CA GLU A 365 1.99 8.24 -16.60
C GLU A 365 1.28 7.30 -17.57
N LYS A 366 1.82 6.10 -17.83
CA LYS A 366 1.13 5.10 -18.66
C LYS A 366 -0.22 4.70 -18.06
N LYS A 367 -0.28 4.47 -16.75
CA LYS A 367 -1.53 4.14 -16.05
C LYS A 367 -2.53 5.29 -16.12
N LEU A 368 -2.09 6.52 -15.84
CA LEU A 368 -2.91 7.73 -15.93
C LEU A 368 -3.39 7.96 -17.36
N LYS A 369 -2.54 7.73 -18.37
CA LYS A 369 -2.93 7.87 -19.77
C LYS A 369 -4.03 6.88 -20.18
N ILE A 370 -3.99 5.65 -19.66
CA ILE A 370 -5.06 4.66 -19.90
C ILE A 370 -6.36 5.08 -19.20
N LEU A 371 -6.29 5.48 -17.93
CA LEU A 371 -7.47 5.82 -17.13
C LEU A 371 -8.10 7.16 -17.52
N LEU A 372 -7.27 8.19 -17.74
CA LEU A 372 -7.70 9.56 -17.97
C LEU A 372 -7.68 9.95 -19.45
N GLY A 373 -7.02 9.20 -20.33
CA GLY A 373 -6.89 9.57 -21.74
C GLY A 373 -8.25 9.70 -22.44
N GLY A 374 -9.17 8.75 -22.20
CA GLY A 374 -10.53 8.83 -22.74
C GLY A 374 -11.31 10.04 -22.20
N TYR A 375 -11.20 10.32 -20.89
CA TYR A 375 -11.83 11.49 -20.27
C TYR A 375 -11.23 12.81 -20.79
N GLN A 376 -9.92 12.87 -21.02
CA GLN A 376 -9.27 14.02 -21.63
C GLN A 376 -9.75 14.26 -23.07
N SER A 377 -9.84 13.21 -23.90
CA SER A 377 -10.37 13.33 -25.27
C SER A 377 -11.84 13.77 -25.27
N ARG A 378 -12.67 13.23 -24.37
CA ARG A 378 -14.06 13.67 -24.22
C ARG A 378 -14.14 15.13 -23.77
N SER A 379 -13.34 15.53 -22.79
CA SER A 379 -13.27 16.91 -22.32
C SER A 379 -12.86 17.86 -23.44
N GLN A 380 -11.82 17.51 -24.22
CA GLN A 380 -11.39 18.32 -25.36
C GLN A 380 -12.48 18.41 -26.44
N GLY A 381 -13.20 17.33 -26.70
CA GLY A 381 -14.35 17.33 -27.63
C GLY A 381 -15.48 18.24 -27.15
N LEU A 382 -15.86 18.15 -25.88
CA LEU A 382 -16.90 19.01 -25.29
C LEU A 382 -16.50 20.48 -25.29
N VAL A 383 -15.24 20.79 -24.99
CA VAL A 383 -14.72 22.17 -25.06
C VAL A 383 -14.81 22.73 -26.48
N LYS A 384 -14.46 21.92 -27.50
CA LYS A 384 -14.62 22.34 -28.90
C LYS A 384 -16.08 22.58 -29.27
N GLN A 385 -16.98 21.63 -28.96
CA GLN A 385 -18.40 21.79 -29.23
C GLN A 385 -18.99 23.04 -28.57
N LEU A 386 -18.58 23.32 -27.33
CA LEU A 386 -19.00 24.50 -26.60
C LEU A 386 -18.51 25.79 -27.29
N ASN A 387 -17.27 25.83 -27.74
CA ASN A 387 -16.75 26.98 -28.50
C ASN A 387 -17.47 27.17 -29.85
N ASP A 388 -17.70 26.10 -30.59
CA ASP A 388 -18.43 26.15 -31.87
C ASP A 388 -19.88 26.65 -31.67
N LEU A 389 -20.53 26.24 -30.57
CA LEU A 389 -21.85 26.73 -30.18
C LEU A 389 -21.83 28.22 -29.83
N TYR A 390 -20.81 28.69 -29.12
CA TYR A 390 -20.67 30.12 -28.82
C TYR A 390 -20.54 30.95 -30.11
N GLU A 391 -19.73 30.51 -31.07
CA GLU A 391 -19.57 31.19 -32.36
C GLU A 391 -20.89 31.21 -33.14
N GLN A 392 -21.64 30.10 -33.15
CA GLN A 392 -22.97 30.05 -33.77
C GLN A 392 -23.98 30.98 -33.08
N ILE A 393 -23.96 31.08 -31.74
CA ILE A 393 -24.82 31.99 -31.00
C ILE A 393 -24.52 33.44 -31.38
N GLU A 394 -23.24 33.81 -31.47
CA GLU A 394 -22.84 35.16 -31.88
C GLU A 394 -23.29 35.47 -33.31
N GLN A 395 -23.05 34.55 -34.25
CA GLN A 395 -23.45 34.73 -35.64
C GLN A 395 -24.98 34.85 -35.78
N THR A 396 -25.74 33.95 -35.16
CA THR A 396 -27.21 34.00 -35.21
C THR A 396 -27.78 35.24 -34.52
N PHE A 397 -27.13 35.74 -33.47
CA PHE A 397 -27.52 37.00 -32.83
C PHE A 397 -27.30 38.20 -33.76
N VAL A 398 -26.17 38.24 -34.48
CA VAL A 398 -25.89 39.27 -35.49
C VAL A 398 -26.93 39.20 -36.61
N GLU A 399 -27.19 38.01 -37.16
CA GLU A 399 -28.21 37.80 -38.21
C GLU A 399 -29.61 38.20 -37.73
N PHE A 400 -29.98 37.85 -36.49
CA PHE A 400 -31.25 38.27 -35.91
C PHE A 400 -31.37 39.80 -35.87
N LYS A 401 -30.32 40.49 -35.43
CA LYS A 401 -30.30 41.96 -35.38
C LYS A 401 -30.36 42.58 -36.78
N THR A 402 -29.63 42.04 -37.74
CA THR A 402 -29.68 42.56 -39.11
C THR A 402 -31.06 42.36 -39.73
N PHE A 403 -31.71 41.20 -39.55
CA PHE A 403 -33.07 40.97 -40.02
C PHE A 403 -34.12 41.81 -39.29
N GLU A 404 -33.93 42.08 -37.99
CA GLU A 404 -34.80 42.98 -37.24
C GLU A 404 -34.81 44.38 -37.87
N ASP A 405 -33.64 44.89 -38.21
CA ASP A 405 -33.48 46.20 -38.84
C ASP A 405 -33.94 46.19 -40.30
N LEU A 406 -33.61 45.14 -41.06
CA LEU A 406 -34.11 44.95 -42.43
C LEU A 406 -35.65 44.93 -42.46
N ARG A 407 -36.29 44.28 -41.48
CA ARG A 407 -37.75 44.25 -41.35
C ARG A 407 -38.31 45.64 -41.10
N LYS A 408 -37.69 46.44 -40.22
CA LYS A 408 -38.12 47.83 -39.97
C LYS A 408 -38.00 48.68 -41.24
N HIS A 409 -36.90 48.54 -41.97
CA HIS A 409 -36.70 49.21 -43.26
C HIS A 409 -37.77 48.80 -44.28
N GLU A 410 -38.04 47.50 -44.40
CA GLU A 410 -39.00 46.96 -45.36
C GLU A 410 -40.44 47.41 -45.05
N ILE A 411 -40.85 47.40 -43.78
CA ILE A 411 -42.14 47.92 -43.33
C ILE A 411 -42.30 49.40 -43.71
N GLY A 412 -41.24 50.21 -43.63
CA GLY A 412 -41.26 51.61 -44.06
C GLY A 412 -41.23 51.80 -45.58
N ALA A 413 -40.63 50.86 -46.33
CA ALA A 413 -40.49 50.93 -47.78
C ALA A 413 -41.71 50.41 -48.55
N ILE A 414 -42.49 49.48 -47.96
CA ILE A 414 -43.70 48.92 -48.60
C ILE A 414 -44.73 50.01 -48.94
N PRO A 415 -45.13 50.92 -48.03
CA PRO A 415 -46.12 51.96 -48.32
C PRO A 415 -45.69 52.89 -49.45
N LYS A 416 -44.41 53.30 -49.49
CA LYS A 416 -43.86 54.16 -50.55
C LYS A 416 -43.92 53.50 -51.92
N ARG A 417 -43.60 52.20 -51.99
CA ARG A 417 -43.71 51.41 -53.23
C ARG A 417 -45.16 51.27 -53.66
N MET A 418 -46.07 51.00 -52.73
CA MET A 418 -47.51 50.92 -52.99
C MET A 418 -48.07 52.25 -53.51
N GLU A 419 -47.69 53.38 -52.90
CA GLU A 419 -48.10 54.73 -53.31
C GLU A 419 -47.61 55.06 -54.72
N SER A 420 -46.31 54.87 -54.99
CA SER A 420 -45.74 55.07 -56.33
C SER A 420 -46.43 54.23 -57.40
N LEU A 421 -46.72 52.96 -57.13
CA LEU A 421 -47.45 52.10 -58.06
C LEU A 421 -48.90 52.56 -58.24
N THR A 422 -49.55 53.03 -57.18
CA THR A 422 -50.92 53.54 -57.24
C THR A 422 -51.00 54.79 -58.10
N GLU A 423 -50.05 55.73 -57.94
CA GLU A 423 -49.95 56.92 -58.79
C GLU A 423 -49.70 56.58 -60.26
N ASP A 424 -48.81 55.63 -60.55
CA ASP A 424 -48.51 55.22 -61.92
C ASP A 424 -49.73 54.53 -62.56
N VAL A 425 -50.46 53.69 -61.81
CA VAL A 425 -51.72 53.08 -62.27
C VAL A 425 -52.77 54.16 -62.52
N GLN A 426 -52.89 55.16 -61.64
CA GLN A 426 -53.84 56.25 -61.81
C GLN A 426 -53.54 57.09 -63.06
N ARG A 427 -52.26 57.41 -63.32
CA ARG A 427 -51.83 58.06 -64.57
C ARG A 427 -52.17 57.23 -65.82
N GLN A 428 -52.00 55.92 -65.75
CA GLN A 428 -52.38 55.03 -66.86
C GLN A 428 -53.89 54.98 -67.08
N MET A 429 -54.69 54.91 -66.00
CA MET A 429 -56.15 54.94 -66.08
C MET A 429 -56.66 56.25 -66.69
N GLU A 430 -56.09 57.40 -66.31
CA GLU A 430 -56.45 58.69 -66.90
C GLU A 430 -56.14 58.74 -68.39
N ARG A 431 -54.95 58.27 -68.79
CA ARG A 431 -54.55 58.18 -70.20
C ARG A 431 -55.44 57.23 -71.00
N GLU A 432 -55.79 56.08 -70.45
CA GLU A 432 -56.70 55.12 -71.08
C GLU A 432 -58.08 55.75 -71.28
N LYS A 433 -58.62 56.42 -70.25
CA LYS A 433 -59.91 57.10 -70.31
C LYS A 433 -59.95 58.18 -71.39
N GLU A 434 -58.89 58.97 -71.53
CA GLU A 434 -58.75 59.95 -72.61
C GLU A 434 -58.72 59.29 -74.01
N LEU A 435 -57.97 58.20 -74.16
CA LEU A 435 -57.86 57.47 -75.42
C LEU A 435 -59.20 56.82 -75.81
N GLN A 436 -59.91 56.21 -74.86
CA GLN A 436 -61.24 55.66 -75.08
C GLN A 436 -62.24 56.75 -75.49
N LYS A 437 -62.20 57.94 -74.87
CA LYS A 437 -63.03 59.08 -75.26
C LYS A 437 -62.75 59.52 -76.69
N LYS A 438 -61.47 59.69 -77.06
CA LYS A 438 -61.06 60.04 -78.44
C LYS A 438 -61.49 58.98 -79.45
N PHE A 439 -61.38 57.70 -79.10
CA PHE A 439 -61.85 56.61 -79.95
C PHE A 439 -63.37 56.67 -80.17
N GLY A 440 -64.15 56.93 -79.10
CA GLY A 440 -65.59 57.14 -79.18
C GLY A 440 -65.97 58.31 -80.10
N GLU A 441 -65.27 59.45 -79.96
CA GLU A 441 -65.47 60.61 -80.84
C GLU A 441 -65.13 60.31 -82.31
N MET A 442 -64.06 59.55 -82.56
CA MET A 442 -63.66 59.14 -83.91
C MET A 442 -64.62 58.13 -84.53
N GLN A 443 -65.15 57.19 -83.74
CA GLN A 443 -66.20 56.28 -84.20
C GLN A 443 -67.48 57.04 -84.56
N TYR A 444 -67.91 57.98 -83.70
CA TYR A 444 -69.06 58.82 -84.01
C TYR A 444 -68.88 59.59 -85.33
N LYS A 445 -67.71 60.21 -85.55
CA LYS A 445 -67.41 60.89 -86.82
C LYS A 445 -67.42 59.95 -88.02
N LYS A 446 -66.87 58.74 -87.87
CA LYS A 446 -66.90 57.71 -88.92
C LYS A 446 -68.34 57.33 -89.26
N ASP A 447 -69.18 57.09 -88.26
CA ASP A 447 -70.57 56.69 -88.45
C ASP A 447 -71.38 57.80 -89.13
N VAL A 448 -71.16 59.06 -88.76
CA VAL A 448 -71.75 60.23 -89.44
C VAL A 448 -71.33 60.31 -90.91
N LEU A 449 -70.03 60.15 -91.20
CA LEU A 449 -69.53 60.17 -92.59
C LEU A 449 -70.07 59.01 -93.44
N ILE A 450 -70.29 57.84 -92.85
CA ILE A 450 -70.90 56.69 -93.52
C ILE A 450 -72.40 56.92 -93.78
N TYR A 451 -73.09 57.68 -92.93
CA TYR A 451 -74.50 58.02 -93.13
C TYR A 451 -74.74 59.17 -94.12
N ASP A 452 -73.78 60.09 -94.25
CA ASP A 452 -73.82 61.22 -95.19
C ASP A 452 -73.25 60.89 -96.59
N SER A 453 -72.81 59.64 -96.83
CA SER A 453 -72.39 59.12 -98.14
C SER A 453 -73.35 58.05 -98.65
#